data_AF-A0A1I2V8U1-F1
#
_entry.id   AF-A0A1I2V8U1-F1
#
_cell.length_a   1.000
_cell.length_b   1.000
_cell.length_c   1.000
_cell.angle_alpha   90.00
_cell.angle_beta   90.00
_cell.angle_gamma   90.00
#
_symmetry.space_group_name_H-M   'P 1'
#
loop_
_entity.id
_entity.type
_entity.pdbx_description
1 polymer ?
#
loop_
_entity_poly.entity_id
_entity_poly.type
_entity_poly.pdbx_seq_one_letter_code
_entity_poly.pdbx_strand_id
1 'polypeptide(L)'
;MKFIFVSVEFLLNFILGLLFFYVICLWILGIPYTAQDLGLAFVDPNSEKGDGILFLAIALFISLFYFPLLIFANRALYQKIKMKKKYYFLILFFSFLVGFSLITFLQLYSFHYLLFS
;
A
#
# COMPACT_ATOMS: atom_id res chain seq x y z
N MET A 1 -27.67 12.49 0.74
CA MET A 1 -26.60 12.28 -0.27
C MET A 1 -25.18 12.44 0.28
N LYS A 2 -24.86 13.48 1.06
CA LYS A 2 -23.50 13.70 1.59
C LYS A 2 -22.94 12.51 2.40
N PHE A 3 -23.74 11.89 3.25
CA PHE A 3 -23.35 10.70 4.02
C PHE A 3 -22.93 9.53 3.13
N ILE A 4 -23.66 9.27 2.03
CA ILE A 4 -23.34 8.19 1.09
C ILE A 4 -21.95 8.42 0.49
N PHE A 5 -21.64 9.64 0.05
CA PHE A 5 -20.31 9.95 -0.50
C PHE A 5 -19.20 9.83 0.55
N VAL A 6 -19.46 10.19 1.81
CA VAL A 6 -18.50 10.00 2.91
C VAL A 6 -18.27 8.51 3.21
N SER A 7 -19.31 7.69 3.18
CA SER A 7 -19.16 6.23 3.35
C SER A 7 -18.39 5.59 2.19
N VAL A 8 -18.66 6.03 0.95
CA VAL A 8 -17.92 5.57 -0.24
C VAL A 8 -16.45 6.00 -0.16
N GLU A 9 -16.17 7.24 0.24
CA GLU A 9 -14.82 7.75 0.47
C GLU A 9 -14.07 6.91 1.50
N PHE A 10 -14.73 6.61 2.63
CA PHE A 10 -14.15 5.80 3.69
C PHE A 10 -13.83 4.39 3.18
N LEU A 11 -14.77 3.73 2.51
CA LEU A 11 -14.59 2.38 1.98
C LEU A 11 -13.49 2.32 0.92
N LEU A 12 -13.44 3.30 0.02
CA LEU A 12 -12.42 3.38 -1.03
C LEU A 12 -11.03 3.56 -0.44
N ASN A 13 -10.84 4.51 0.49
CA ASN A 13 -9.55 4.73 1.13
C ASN A 13 -9.15 3.59 2.07
N PHE A 14 -10.11 2.93 2.69
CA PHE A 14 -9.87 1.69 3.44
C PHE A 14 -9.30 0.59 2.53
N ILE A 15 -9.91 0.34 1.36
CA ILE A 15 -9.41 -0.63 0.38
C ILE A 15 -8.03 -0.24 -0.15
N LEU A 16 -7.84 1.05 -0.48
CA LEU A 16 -6.52 1.53 -0.89
C LEU A 16 -5.47 1.32 0.21
N GLY A 17 -5.82 1.58 1.48
CA GLY A 17 -4.96 1.30 2.63
C GLY A 17 -4.59 -0.18 2.74
N LEU A 18 -5.53 -1.10 2.50
CA LEU A 18 -5.24 -2.54 2.43
C LEU A 18 -4.24 -2.86 1.31
N LEU A 19 -4.47 -2.32 0.11
CA LEU A 19 -3.61 -2.55 -1.05
C LEU A 19 -2.21 -1.96 -0.87
N PHE A 20 -2.09 -0.84 -0.16
CA PHE A 20 -0.82 -0.18 0.10
C PHE A 20 0.18 -1.06 0.84
N PHE A 21 -0.29 -1.94 1.72
CA PHE A 21 0.56 -2.93 2.38
C PHE A 21 1.33 -3.77 1.37
N TYR A 22 0.65 -4.31 0.36
CA TYR A 22 1.29 -5.12 -0.68
C TYR A 22 2.23 -4.31 -1.55
N VAL A 23 1.88 -3.05 -1.85
CA VAL A 23 2.79 -2.14 -2.57
C VAL A 23 4.08 -1.94 -1.76
N ILE A 24 3.97 -1.70 -0.45
CA ILE A 24 5.13 -1.59 0.44
C ILE A 24 5.94 -2.90 0.46
N CYS A 25 5.30 -4.06 0.61
CA CYS A 25 5.99 -5.34 0.61
C CYS A 25 6.79 -5.55 -0.69
N LEU A 26 6.21 -5.22 -1.85
CA LEU A 26 6.92 -5.30 -3.13
C LEU A 26 8.14 -4.39 -3.19
N TRP A 27 8.07 -3.19 -2.60
CA TRP A 27 9.22 -2.30 -2.51
C TRP A 27 10.28 -2.79 -1.52
N ILE A 28 9.85 -3.25 -0.33
CA ILE A 28 10.73 -3.79 0.71
C ILE A 28 11.49 -5.02 0.22
N LEU A 29 10.87 -5.87 -0.59
CA LEU A 29 11.53 -7.02 -1.21
C LEU A 29 12.31 -6.61 -2.46
N GLY A 30 11.72 -5.82 -3.35
CA GLY A 30 12.32 -5.46 -4.64
C GLY A 30 13.65 -4.71 -4.53
N ILE A 31 13.79 -3.78 -3.59
CA ILE A 31 15.02 -3.00 -3.39
C ILE A 31 16.22 -3.89 -3.02
N PRO A 32 16.19 -4.69 -1.93
CA PRO A 32 17.32 -5.52 -1.54
C PRO A 32 17.65 -6.61 -2.57
N TYR A 33 16.64 -7.27 -3.15
CA TYR A 33 16.91 -8.29 -4.19
C TYR A 33 17.52 -7.67 -5.45
N THR A 34 17.06 -6.48 -5.88
CA THR A 34 17.69 -5.80 -7.03
C THR A 34 19.11 -5.34 -6.71
N ALA A 35 19.36 -4.84 -5.50
CA ALA A 35 20.69 -4.45 -5.07
C ALA A 35 21.66 -5.65 -5.10
N GLN A 36 21.17 -6.85 -4.76
CA GLN A 36 21.92 -8.10 -4.89
C GLN A 36 22.21 -8.45 -6.36
N ASP A 37 21.21 -8.40 -7.23
CA ASP A 37 21.34 -8.69 -8.66
C ASP A 37 22.35 -7.76 -9.34
N LEU A 38 22.41 -6.50 -8.89
CA LEU A 38 23.38 -5.50 -9.36
C LEU A 38 24.79 -5.66 -8.73
N GLY A 39 24.99 -6.65 -7.85
CA GLY A 39 26.29 -6.93 -7.23
C GLY A 39 26.73 -5.88 -6.20
N LEU A 40 25.79 -5.17 -5.58
CA LEU A 40 26.12 -4.19 -4.53
C LEU A 40 26.60 -4.91 -3.26
N ALA A 41 27.76 -4.49 -2.73
CA ALA A 41 28.54 -5.19 -1.69
C ALA A 41 27.87 -5.33 -0.30
N PHE A 42 26.65 -4.81 -0.11
CA PHE A 42 25.95 -4.79 1.17
C PHE A 42 24.86 -5.87 1.32
N VAL A 43 24.73 -6.77 0.34
CA VAL A 43 23.68 -7.81 0.35
C VAL A 43 24.29 -9.21 0.49
N ASP A 44 23.65 -10.07 1.27
CA ASP A 44 24.10 -11.44 1.56
C ASP A 44 24.42 -12.21 0.27
N PRO A 45 25.67 -12.63 0.05
CA PRO A 45 26.06 -13.36 -1.17
C PRO A 45 25.41 -14.75 -1.30
N ASN A 46 24.77 -15.27 -0.24
CA ASN A 46 24.10 -16.57 -0.23
C ASN A 46 22.60 -16.52 -0.59
N SER A 47 22.01 -15.34 -0.74
CA SER A 47 20.60 -15.20 -1.14
C SER A 47 20.42 -15.64 -2.61
N GLU A 48 19.29 -16.28 -2.93
CA GLU A 48 18.99 -16.76 -4.29
C GLU A 48 19.01 -15.58 -5.28
N LYS A 49 19.85 -15.69 -6.32
CA LYS A 49 20.00 -14.68 -7.37
C LYS A 49 18.90 -14.86 -8.43
N GLY A 50 18.35 -13.77 -8.96
CA GLY A 50 17.71 -13.83 -10.28
C GLY A 50 16.41 -13.06 -10.50
N ASP A 51 15.69 -12.63 -9.46
CA ASP A 51 14.34 -12.08 -9.64
C ASP A 51 14.15 -10.65 -9.09
N GLY A 52 15.17 -10.04 -8.50
CA GLY A 52 15.07 -8.72 -7.87
C GLY A 52 14.61 -7.63 -8.84
N ILE A 53 15.22 -7.60 -10.02
CA ILE A 53 14.86 -6.65 -11.10
C ILE A 53 13.39 -6.82 -11.50
N LEU A 54 12.89 -8.05 -11.59
CA LEU A 54 11.50 -8.35 -11.93
C LEU A 54 10.54 -7.83 -10.85
N PHE A 55 10.83 -8.10 -9.57
CA PHE A 55 10.05 -7.58 -8.44
C PHE A 55 10.01 -6.06 -8.42
N LEU A 56 11.15 -5.39 -8.67
CA LEU A 56 11.21 -3.94 -8.72
C LEU A 56 10.43 -3.36 -9.91
N ALA A 57 10.50 -4.00 -11.08
CA ALA A 57 9.71 -3.60 -12.25
C ALA A 57 8.20 -3.70 -11.99
N ILE A 58 7.76 -4.79 -11.34
CA ILE A 58 6.37 -4.98 -10.91
C ILE A 58 5.98 -3.91 -9.88
N ALA A 59 6.83 -3.64 -8.88
CA ALA A 59 6.58 -2.63 -7.85
C ALA A 59 6.40 -1.23 -8.46
N LEU A 60 7.27 -0.86 -9.41
CA LEU A 60 7.19 0.40 -10.16
C LEU A 60 5.89 0.48 -10.97
N PHE A 61 5.57 -0.57 -11.73
CA PHE A 61 4.37 -0.63 -12.54
C PHE A 61 3.11 -0.48 -11.68
N ILE A 62 2.98 -1.27 -10.61
CA ILE A 62 1.82 -1.18 -9.70
C ILE A 62 1.73 0.20 -9.07
N SER A 63 2.86 0.77 -8.63
CA SER A 63 2.90 2.11 -8.05
C SER A 63 2.45 3.19 -9.03
N LEU A 64 2.81 3.04 -10.31
CA LEU A 64 2.44 3.96 -11.39
C LEU A 64 0.92 4.03 -11.59
N PHE A 65 0.18 2.95 -11.35
CA PHE A 65 -1.29 2.97 -11.40
C PHE A 65 -1.91 3.34 -10.05
N TYR A 66 -1.33 2.83 -8.97
CA TYR A 66 -1.86 2.98 -7.61
C TYR A 66 -1.90 4.44 -7.15
N PHE A 67 -0.80 5.18 -7.28
CA PHE A 67 -0.74 6.57 -6.80
C PHE A 67 -1.65 7.51 -7.58
N PRO A 68 -1.71 7.48 -8.93
CA PRO A 68 -2.67 8.26 -9.68
C PRO A 68 -4.11 7.91 -9.32
N LEU A 69 -4.44 6.62 -9.18
CA LEU A 69 -5.79 6.20 -8.77
C LEU A 69 -6.17 6.82 -7.43
N LEU A 70 -5.27 6.75 -6.44
CA LEU A 70 -5.47 7.34 -5.12
C LEU A 70 -5.71 8.85 -5.19
N ILE A 71 -4.93 9.57 -6.01
CA ILE A 71 -5.06 11.03 -6.14
C ILE A 71 -6.35 11.40 -6.87
N PHE A 72 -6.66 10.75 -7.99
CA PHE A 72 -7.82 11.09 -8.83
C PHE A 72 -9.15 10.72 -8.16
N ALA A 73 -9.25 9.54 -7.54
CA ALA A 73 -10.46 9.11 -6.86
C ALA A 73 -10.81 10.06 -5.70
N ASN A 74 -9.84 10.37 -4.85
CA ASN A 74 -10.02 11.29 -3.73
C ASN A 74 -10.33 12.71 -4.21
N ARG A 75 -9.64 13.21 -5.24
CA ARG A 75 -9.97 14.52 -5.82
C ARG A 75 -11.41 14.59 -6.34
N ALA A 76 -11.88 13.55 -7.03
CA ALA A 76 -13.23 13.48 -7.57
C ALA A 76 -14.30 13.44 -6.47
N LEU A 77 -14.06 12.70 -5.39
CA LEU A 77 -14.98 12.59 -4.27
C LEU A 77 -14.97 13.85 -3.39
N TYR A 78 -13.82 14.47 -3.18
CA TYR A 78 -13.71 15.77 -2.49
C TYR A 78 -14.62 16.83 -3.09
N GLN A 79 -14.63 16.95 -4.42
CA GLN A 79 -15.48 17.90 -5.16
C GLN A 79 -16.98 17.64 -4.93
N LYS A 80 -17.39 16.39 -4.71
CA LYS A 80 -18.79 16.00 -4.48
C LYS A 80 -19.24 16.19 -3.03
N ILE A 81 -18.36 15.92 -2.05
CA ILE A 81 -18.70 15.95 -0.61
C ILE A 81 -18.84 17.39 -0.09
N LYS A 82 -18.18 18.38 -0.71
CA LYS A 82 -18.22 19.81 -0.33
C LYS A 82 -17.98 20.03 1.17
N MET A 83 -17.01 19.33 1.75
CA MET A 83 -16.62 19.46 3.16
C MET A 83 -15.37 20.33 3.31
N LYS A 84 -15.19 20.93 4.50
CA LYS A 84 -13.95 21.67 4.79
C LYS A 84 -12.74 20.73 4.63
N LYS A 85 -11.71 21.24 3.95
CA LYS A 85 -10.49 20.50 3.57
C LYS A 85 -9.87 19.72 4.74
N LYS A 86 -9.78 20.34 5.93
CA LYS A 86 -9.22 19.70 7.15
C LYS A 86 -9.93 18.41 7.55
N TYR A 87 -11.28 18.41 7.61
CA TYR A 87 -12.03 17.22 7.98
C TYR A 87 -11.96 16.14 6.90
N TYR A 88 -11.90 16.55 5.63
CA TYR A 88 -11.76 15.61 4.52
C TYR A 88 -10.44 14.84 4.61
N PHE A 89 -9.31 15.53 4.80
CA PHE A 89 -8.02 14.88 4.98
C PHE A 89 -7.98 13.98 6.22
N LEU A 90 -8.67 14.36 7.30
CA LEU A 90 -8.74 13.53 8.50
C LEU A 90 -9.47 12.21 8.22
N ILE A 91 -10.62 12.24 7.54
CA ILE A 91 -11.35 11.02 7.15
C ILE A 91 -10.52 10.16 6.21
N LEU A 92 -9.92 10.77 5.18
CA LEU A 92 -9.05 10.09 4.22
C LEU A 92 -7.90 9.38 4.93
N PHE A 93 -7.15 10.10 5.76
CA PHE A 93 -6.01 9.55 6.49
C PHE A 93 -6.44 8.46 7.47
N PHE A 94 -7.51 8.68 8.22
CA PHE A 94 -8.00 7.72 9.21
C PHE A 94 -8.48 6.42 8.53
N SER A 95 -9.30 6.52 7.50
CA SER A 95 -9.81 5.34 6.77
C SER A 95 -8.67 4.54 6.13
N PHE A 96 -7.71 5.22 5.52
CA PHE A 96 -6.51 4.61 4.97
C PHE A 96 -5.69 3.87 6.03
N LEU A 97 -5.43 4.52 7.17
CA LEU A 97 -4.64 3.97 8.26
C LEU A 97 -5.32 2.76 8.91
N VAL A 98 -6.65 2.79 9.04
CA VAL A 98 -7.43 1.65 9.53
C VAL A 98 -7.31 0.46 8.58
N GLY A 99 -7.43 0.68 7.27
CA GLY A 99 -7.21 -0.38 6.28
C GLY A 99 -5.80 -0.97 6.37
N PHE A 100 -4.78 -0.13 6.30
CA PHE A 100 -3.38 -0.55 6.39
C PHE A 100 -3.06 -1.30 7.69
N SER A 101 -3.53 -0.79 8.83
CA SER A 101 -3.32 -1.43 10.14
C SER A 101 -4.01 -2.79 10.23
N LEU A 102 -5.22 -2.92 9.69
CA LEU A 102 -5.97 -4.18 9.71
C LEU A 102 -5.24 -5.29 8.96
N ILE A 103 -4.80 -5.03 7.72
CA ILE A 103 -4.09 -6.06 6.95
C ILE A 103 -2.75 -6.41 7.58
N THR A 104 -2.03 -5.41 8.10
CA THR A 104 -0.75 -5.63 8.79
C THR A 104 -0.95 -6.54 10.01
N PHE A 105 -1.99 -6.26 10.82
CA PHE A 105 -2.32 -7.09 11.98
C PHE A 105 -2.71 -8.51 11.58
N LEU A 106 -3.55 -8.68 10.56
CA LEU A 106 -3.97 -10.01 10.07
C LEU A 106 -2.79 -10.84 9.55
N GLN A 107 -1.89 -10.23 8.78
CA GLN A 107 -0.69 -10.91 8.27
C GLN A 107 0.27 -11.29 9.41
N LEU A 108 0.49 -10.39 10.37
CA LEU A 108 1.31 -10.66 11.54
C LEU A 108 0.73 -11.81 12.38
N TYR A 109 -0.59 -11.79 12.61
CA TYR A 109 -1.29 -12.84 13.34
C TYR A 109 -1.19 -14.20 12.61
N SER A 110 -1.40 -14.22 11.29
CA SER A 110 -1.27 -15.43 10.48
C SER A 110 0.15 -16.00 10.51
N PHE A 111 1.17 -15.13 10.45
CA PHE A 111 2.58 -15.52 10.52
C PHE A 111 2.93 -16.12 11.88
N HIS A 112 2.43 -15.52 12.96
CA HIS A 112 2.59 -16.06 14.31
C HIS A 112 1.91 -17.43 14.44
N TYR A 113 0.72 -17.63 13.90
CA TYR A 113 0.05 -18.93 14.00
C TYR A 113 0.83 -20.04 13.28
N LEU A 114 1.37 -19.75 12.08
CA LEU A 114 2.18 -20.68 11.29
C LEU A 114 3.50 -21.10 11.95
N LEU A 115 4.12 -20.23 12.75
CA LEU A 115 5.40 -20.53 13.42
C LEU A 115 5.24 -21.34 14.72
N PHE A 116 4.04 -21.37 15.31
CA PHE A 116 3.78 -21.98 16.62
C PHE A 116 2.75 -23.12 16.57
N SER A 117 2.35 -23.59 15.38
CA SER A 117 1.56 -24.82 15.16
C SER A 117 2.44 -25.97 14.70
#